data_AF-A0A482RCR0-F1
#
_entry.id   AF-A0A482RCR0-F1
#
_cell.length_a   1.000
_cell.length_b   1.000
_cell.length_c   1.000
_cell.angle_alpha   90.00
_cell.angle_beta   90.00
_cell.angle_gamma   90.00
#
_symmetry.space_group_name_H-M   'P 1'
#
loop_
_entity.id
_entity.type
_entity.pdbx_description
1 polymer ?
#
loop_
_entity_poly.entity_id
_entity_poly.type
_entity_poly.pdbx_seq_one_letter_code
_entity_poly.pdbx_strand_id
1 'polypeptide(L)'
;MGIRWMRPPNDVPPTCNVREHFACTHANVCTRCPTSCVQADDALTSMSSFGHLLSNTSQAVSNELTPSLQDAHATLVQWYNAAAGDAATQQKVTEMQNAVTQATSTAESVGSHLNSTANVFLFNATLHGKTPEDLSNGVWTGGIVSLSLYLGFFALVALTLKAARCCAVTFKVCYVVLILVALLTFVFAGMFTAVTIVGSDICVAPSSSIISIANATGASAQTTATLTYYTTCGNDATVQPMGAYAQLLDGKAQVDDAAATLDTFPESSGPYQAYVDMLRGNFSTVNGTLSGLVTSISCTPVNNIYQDLLVALCSGGINATLTVMALAIAASIIVFFLLISAARLCCAHPGDLPMRPADLRAETVYMPFGTTPVAGATAPLVHGAAPQYAATAGHPGAYAPQK
;
A
#
# COMPACT_ATOMS: atom_id res chain seq x y z
N MET A 1 20.32 -4.90 49.03
CA MET A 1 20.71 -4.02 47.92
C MET A 1 19.46 -3.30 47.45
N GLY A 2 19.34 -2.01 47.78
CA GLY A 2 18.12 -1.24 47.59
C GLY A 2 18.02 -0.63 46.20
N ILE A 3 16.87 -0.83 45.54
CA ILE A 3 16.54 -0.22 44.26
C ILE A 3 15.97 1.18 44.55
N ARG A 4 16.71 2.20 44.11
CA ARG A 4 16.36 3.62 44.23
C ARG A 4 15.42 3.98 43.09
N TRP A 5 14.19 4.36 43.41
CA TRP A 5 13.22 4.92 42.46
C TRP A 5 13.63 6.34 42.05
N MET A 6 13.86 6.57 40.77
CA MET A 6 13.98 7.92 40.20
C MET A 6 12.59 8.53 40.03
N ARG A 7 12.41 9.76 40.52
CA ARG A 7 11.25 10.61 40.21
C ARG A 7 11.26 10.98 38.73
N PRO A 8 10.10 11.05 38.06
CA PRO A 8 10.00 11.69 36.76
C PRO A 8 10.10 13.21 36.90
N PRO A 9 10.65 13.93 35.89
CA PRO A 9 10.62 15.39 35.87
C PRO A 9 9.21 15.89 35.59
N ASN A 10 8.79 16.89 36.37
CA ASN A 10 7.59 17.68 36.15
C ASN A 10 7.84 18.64 34.99
N ASP A 11 7.57 18.20 33.76
CA ASP A 11 7.33 19.11 32.63
C ASP A 11 6.04 18.68 31.97
N VAL A 12 4.95 19.37 32.31
CA VAL A 12 3.66 19.26 31.64
C VAL A 12 3.78 20.07 30.34
N PRO A 13 3.75 19.46 29.14
CA PRO A 13 3.63 20.25 27.93
C PRO A 13 2.22 20.84 27.85
N PRO A 14 2.05 22.04 27.27
CA PRO A 14 0.76 22.69 27.16
C PRO A 14 -0.21 21.79 26.39
N THR A 15 -1.40 21.61 26.96
CA THR A 15 -2.54 20.90 26.35
C THR A 15 -2.82 21.47 24.96
N CYS A 16 -2.55 20.68 23.91
CA CYS A 16 -2.98 21.00 22.55
C CYS A 16 -4.52 20.92 22.47
N ASN A 17 -5.11 22.01 22.02
CA ASN A 17 -6.53 22.18 21.81
C ASN A 17 -6.98 21.34 20.60
N VAL A 18 -8.08 20.60 20.73
CA VAL A 18 -8.58 19.57 19.79
C VAL A 18 -9.21 20.18 18.51
N ARG A 19 -8.78 21.38 18.10
CA ARG A 19 -9.45 22.15 17.03
C ARG A 19 -8.64 22.35 15.74
N GLU A 20 -7.44 21.78 15.62
CA GLU A 20 -6.55 22.03 14.47
C GLU A 20 -6.22 20.78 13.62
N HIS A 21 -7.03 19.71 13.67
CA HIS A 21 -6.78 18.49 12.91
C HIS A 21 -7.15 18.53 11.40
N PHE A 22 -7.50 19.68 10.82
CA PHE A 22 -8.09 19.73 9.46
C PHE A 22 -7.42 20.66 8.43
N ALA A 23 -6.16 21.08 8.64
CA ALA A 23 -5.46 21.90 7.66
C ALA A 23 -4.06 21.36 7.33
N CYS A 24 -3.99 20.38 6.44
CA CYS A 24 -2.76 19.97 5.74
C CYS A 24 -3.01 19.99 4.23
N THR A 25 -3.24 21.18 3.66
CA THR A 25 -3.34 21.36 2.20
C THR A 25 -2.46 22.48 1.66
N HIS A 26 -1.57 23.08 2.47
CA HIS A 26 -0.59 24.05 1.96
C HIS A 26 0.82 23.82 2.52
N ALA A 27 1.75 23.63 1.59
CA ALA A 27 3.08 23.05 1.73
C ALA A 27 4.14 23.89 2.47
N ASN A 28 3.81 24.80 3.39
CA ASN A 28 4.86 25.64 4.01
C ASN A 28 4.73 25.93 5.51
N VAL A 29 3.77 25.36 6.25
CA VAL A 29 3.73 25.53 7.71
C VAL A 29 3.19 24.27 8.38
N CYS A 30 4.04 23.28 8.62
CA CYS A 30 3.70 22.12 9.47
C CYS A 30 4.94 21.65 10.24
N THR A 31 5.18 22.23 11.42
CA THR A 31 6.26 21.79 12.33
C THR A 31 5.84 20.65 13.27
N ARG A 32 4.60 20.15 13.17
CA ARG A 32 4.13 18.93 13.86
C ARG A 32 3.09 18.17 13.05
N CYS A 33 3.51 17.61 11.91
CA CYS A 33 2.74 16.52 11.31
C CYS A 33 2.82 15.28 12.22
N PRO A 34 1.76 14.46 12.29
CA PRO A 34 1.85 13.14 12.92
C PRO A 34 2.98 12.34 12.25
N THR A 35 3.79 11.66 13.05
CA THR A 35 4.98 10.90 12.61
C THR A 35 4.70 9.91 11.48
N SER A 36 3.43 9.51 11.33
CA SER A 36 2.96 8.63 10.26
C SER A 36 2.98 9.25 8.85
N CYS A 37 2.84 10.58 8.72
CA CYS A 37 2.91 11.23 7.40
C CYS A 37 4.35 11.31 6.88
N VAL A 38 5.30 11.62 7.77
CA VAL A 38 6.73 11.71 7.42
C VAL A 38 7.26 10.37 6.89
N GLN A 39 6.84 9.26 7.50
CA GLN A 39 7.32 7.92 7.14
C GLN A 39 6.83 7.41 5.79
N ALA A 40 5.65 7.84 5.33
CA ALA A 40 5.13 7.47 4.02
C ALA A 40 5.89 8.21 2.89
N ASP A 41 6.19 9.49 3.11
CA ASP A 41 6.98 10.31 2.18
C ASP A 41 8.43 9.77 2.09
N ASP A 42 9.01 9.32 3.20
CA ASP A 42 10.34 8.70 3.21
C ASP A 42 10.39 7.41 2.38
N ALA A 43 9.39 6.54 2.50
CA ALA A 43 9.31 5.31 1.70
C ALA A 43 9.18 5.61 0.19
N LEU A 44 8.33 6.58 -0.16
CA LEU A 44 8.15 7.05 -1.54
C LEU A 44 9.43 7.66 -2.10
N THR A 45 10.12 8.47 -1.31
CA THR A 45 11.40 9.09 -1.66
C THR A 45 12.48 8.05 -1.89
N SER A 46 12.56 7.01 -1.05
CA SER A 46 13.51 5.90 -1.22
C SER A 46 13.21 5.06 -2.47
N MET A 47 11.93 4.78 -2.76
CA MET A 47 11.54 4.09 -4.00
C MET A 47 11.88 4.92 -5.24
N SER A 48 11.60 6.21 -5.21
CA SER A 48 11.95 7.14 -6.28
C SER A 48 13.47 7.21 -6.48
N SER A 49 14.24 7.32 -5.40
CA SER A 49 15.70 7.35 -5.42
C SER A 49 16.28 6.07 -6.02
N PHE A 50 15.73 4.91 -5.68
CA PHE A 50 16.12 3.62 -6.26
C PHE A 50 15.81 3.58 -7.77
N GLY A 51 14.61 4.00 -8.18
CA GLY A 51 14.23 4.08 -9.59
C GLY A 51 15.13 5.02 -10.39
N HIS A 52 15.43 6.20 -9.85
CA HIS A 52 16.35 7.16 -10.44
C HIS A 52 17.78 6.62 -10.53
N LEU A 53 18.27 5.93 -9.51
CA LEU A 53 19.60 5.32 -9.54
C LEU A 53 19.71 4.33 -10.71
N LEU A 54 18.75 3.41 -10.85
CA LEU A 54 18.74 2.43 -11.93
C LEU A 54 18.53 3.07 -13.31
N SER A 55 17.64 4.06 -13.42
CA SER A 55 17.37 4.79 -14.66
C SER A 55 18.57 5.61 -15.12
N ASN A 56 19.20 6.37 -14.22
CA ASN A 56 20.39 7.15 -14.51
C ASN A 56 21.56 6.23 -14.89
N THR A 57 21.71 5.09 -14.22
CA THR A 57 22.72 4.09 -14.60
C THR A 57 22.44 3.55 -16.00
N SER A 58 21.19 3.21 -16.32
CA SER A 58 20.82 2.78 -17.67
C SER A 58 21.11 3.85 -18.72
N GLN A 59 20.88 5.13 -18.40
CA GLN A 59 21.18 6.24 -19.31
C GLN A 59 22.69 6.44 -19.49
N ALA A 60 23.48 6.34 -18.43
CA ALA A 60 24.94 6.39 -18.53
C ALA A 60 25.47 5.23 -19.39
N VAL A 61 24.88 4.04 -19.27
CA VAL A 61 25.21 2.91 -20.16
C VAL A 61 24.86 3.24 -21.62
N SER A 62 23.66 3.74 -21.92
CA SER A 62 23.24 4.01 -23.31
C SER A 62 23.90 5.22 -23.95
N ASN A 63 24.18 6.27 -23.16
CA ASN A 63 24.59 7.58 -23.67
C ASN A 63 26.11 7.79 -23.59
N GLU A 64 26.81 7.08 -22.71
CA GLU A 64 28.26 7.26 -22.51
C GLU A 64 29.01 5.99 -22.88
N LEU A 65 28.64 4.85 -22.28
CA LEU A 65 29.39 3.60 -22.43
C LEU A 65 29.26 3.01 -23.84
N THR A 66 28.03 2.84 -24.34
CA THR A 66 27.79 2.24 -25.67
C THR A 66 28.44 3.05 -26.81
N PRO A 67 28.30 4.40 -26.88
CA PRO A 67 28.99 5.19 -27.90
C PRO A 67 30.52 5.09 -27.79
N SER A 68 31.07 5.12 -26.58
CA SER A 68 32.53 5.00 -26.38
C SER A 68 33.07 3.65 -26.84
N LEU A 69 32.32 2.57 -26.63
CA LEU A 69 32.66 1.24 -27.13
C LEU A 69 32.53 1.15 -28.66
N GLN A 70 31.52 1.80 -29.25
CA GLN A 70 31.36 1.89 -30.71
C GLN A 70 32.51 2.66 -31.37
N ASP A 71 32.97 3.75 -30.76
CA ASP A 71 34.13 4.52 -31.23
C ASP A 71 35.43 3.72 -31.14
N ALA A 72 35.61 2.96 -30.04
CA ALA A 72 36.72 2.02 -29.91
C ALA A 72 36.67 0.93 -31.00
N HIS A 73 35.49 0.35 -31.25
CA HIS A 73 35.28 -0.63 -32.31
C HIS A 73 35.60 -0.06 -33.70
N ALA A 74 35.10 1.14 -34.02
CA ALA A 74 35.38 1.80 -35.30
C ALA A 74 36.88 2.02 -35.51
N THR A 75 37.59 2.43 -34.45
CA THR A 75 39.06 2.61 -34.46
C THR A 75 39.77 1.28 -34.70
N LEU A 76 39.34 0.20 -34.04
CA LEU A 76 39.89 -1.14 -34.26
C LEU A 76 39.67 -1.63 -35.70
N VAL A 77 38.52 -1.35 -36.32
CA VAL A 77 38.26 -1.70 -37.73
C VAL A 77 39.22 -0.96 -38.67
N GLN A 78 39.47 0.33 -38.43
CA GLN A 78 40.43 1.09 -39.21
C GLN A 78 41.85 0.53 -39.05
N TRP A 79 42.25 0.20 -37.82
CA TRP A 79 43.55 -0.40 -37.55
C TRP A 79 43.71 -1.77 -38.21
N TYR A 80 42.69 -2.63 -38.15
CA TYR A 80 42.70 -3.93 -38.82
C TYR A 80 42.98 -3.83 -40.32
N ASN A 81 42.32 -2.87 -40.99
CA ASN A 81 42.52 -2.61 -42.41
C ASN A 81 43.90 -2.01 -42.70
N ALA A 82 44.43 -1.15 -41.84
CA ALA A 82 45.77 -0.59 -41.96
C ALA A 82 46.87 -1.64 -41.71
N ALA A 83 46.58 -2.68 -40.93
CA ALA A 83 47.47 -3.81 -40.67
C ALA A 83 47.43 -4.89 -41.79
N ALA A 84 46.84 -4.59 -42.95
CA ALA A 84 46.83 -5.51 -44.09
C ALA A 84 48.26 -5.92 -44.49
N GLY A 85 48.62 -7.18 -44.23
CA GLY A 85 49.96 -7.73 -44.46
C GLY A 85 50.75 -8.07 -43.20
N ASP A 86 50.27 -7.68 -42.02
CA ASP A 86 50.83 -8.08 -40.72
C ASP A 86 49.83 -8.97 -39.96
N ALA A 87 49.95 -10.28 -40.18
CA ALA A 87 49.03 -11.28 -39.62
C ALA A 87 49.04 -11.30 -38.07
N ALA A 88 50.18 -11.00 -37.45
CA ALA A 88 50.29 -11.00 -35.98
C ALA A 88 49.53 -9.81 -35.38
N THR A 89 49.66 -8.63 -35.99
CA THR A 89 48.88 -7.45 -35.58
C THR A 89 47.39 -7.66 -35.85
N GLN A 90 47.02 -8.20 -37.03
CA GLN A 90 45.62 -8.48 -37.35
C GLN A 90 44.97 -9.43 -36.34
N GLN A 91 45.65 -10.49 -35.93
CA GLN A 91 45.13 -11.42 -34.92
C GLN A 91 44.80 -10.70 -33.59
N LYS A 92 45.73 -9.91 -33.07
CA LYS A 92 45.50 -9.15 -31.81
C LYS A 92 44.37 -8.13 -31.94
N VAL A 93 44.28 -7.45 -33.09
CA VAL A 93 43.19 -6.50 -33.35
C VAL A 93 41.84 -7.21 -33.41
N THR A 94 41.77 -8.41 -34.00
CA THR A 94 40.55 -9.23 -34.00
C THR A 94 40.17 -9.69 -32.59
N GLU A 95 41.13 -10.08 -31.76
CA GLU A 95 40.88 -10.42 -30.35
C GLU A 95 40.26 -9.23 -29.59
N MET A 96 40.82 -8.03 -29.76
CA MET A 96 40.25 -6.79 -29.20
C MET A 96 38.86 -6.45 -29.76
N GLN A 97 38.63 -6.64 -31.08
CA GLN A 97 37.31 -6.42 -31.69
C GLN A 97 36.24 -7.33 -31.09
N ASN A 98 36.57 -8.61 -30.88
CA ASN A 98 35.65 -9.57 -30.27
C ASN A 98 35.31 -9.17 -28.83
N ALA A 99 36.32 -8.80 -28.04
CA ALA A 99 36.13 -8.33 -26.67
C ALA A 99 35.26 -7.05 -26.60
N VAL A 100 35.53 -6.05 -27.45
CA VAL A 100 34.73 -4.81 -27.52
C VAL A 100 33.30 -5.09 -27.99
N THR A 101 33.11 -5.99 -28.96
CA THR A 101 31.78 -6.37 -29.43
C THR A 101 30.98 -7.07 -28.33
N GLN A 102 31.61 -7.99 -27.60
CA GLN A 102 30.99 -8.67 -26.46
C GLN A 102 30.66 -7.67 -25.35
N ALA A 103 31.57 -6.77 -25.00
CA ALA A 103 31.33 -5.71 -24.02
C ALA A 103 30.18 -4.78 -24.44
N THR A 104 30.06 -4.45 -25.73
CA THR A 104 28.96 -3.61 -26.27
C THR A 104 27.62 -4.32 -26.11
N SER A 105 27.52 -5.59 -26.52
CA SER A 105 26.28 -6.37 -26.36
C SER A 105 25.89 -6.54 -24.89
N THR A 106 26.89 -6.65 -24.01
CA THR A 106 26.71 -6.76 -22.57
C THR A 106 26.20 -5.44 -21.99
N ALA A 107 26.78 -4.30 -22.40
CA ALA A 107 26.32 -2.98 -22.02
C ALA A 107 24.85 -2.74 -22.44
N GLU A 108 24.50 -3.06 -23.69
CA GLU A 108 23.11 -2.94 -24.17
C GLU A 108 22.14 -3.82 -23.37
N SER A 109 22.53 -5.07 -23.08
CA SER A 109 21.74 -5.98 -22.24
C SER A 109 21.57 -5.44 -20.83
N VAL A 110 22.64 -4.95 -20.20
CA VAL A 110 22.61 -4.35 -18.85
C VAL A 110 21.73 -3.11 -18.84
N GLY A 111 21.87 -2.20 -19.80
CA GLY A 111 21.01 -1.02 -19.93
C GLY A 111 19.54 -1.40 -20.05
N SER A 112 19.21 -2.35 -20.93
CA SER A 112 17.85 -2.86 -21.09
C SER A 112 17.31 -3.49 -19.79
N HIS A 113 18.12 -4.29 -19.10
CA HIS A 113 17.72 -4.93 -17.84
C HIS A 113 17.54 -3.92 -16.70
N LEU A 114 18.44 -2.95 -16.57
CA LEU A 114 18.32 -1.89 -15.56
C LEU A 114 17.10 -1.02 -15.83
N ASN A 115 16.84 -0.66 -17.09
CA ASN A 115 15.66 0.10 -17.47
C ASN A 115 14.36 -0.71 -17.25
N SER A 116 14.36 -2.00 -17.61
CA SER A 116 13.22 -2.89 -17.33
C SER A 116 12.98 -3.04 -15.83
N THR A 117 14.04 -3.19 -15.03
CA THR A 117 13.95 -3.26 -13.57
C THR A 117 13.44 -1.96 -12.98
N ALA A 118 13.99 -0.82 -13.42
CA ALA A 118 13.51 0.50 -13.04
C ALA A 118 12.03 0.66 -13.39
N ASN A 119 11.61 0.24 -14.58
CA ASN A 119 10.21 0.27 -15.00
C ASN A 119 9.32 -0.67 -14.16
N VAL A 120 9.76 -1.85 -13.74
CA VAL A 120 8.95 -2.68 -12.83
C VAL A 120 8.72 -1.96 -11.50
N PHE A 121 9.72 -1.26 -10.97
CA PHE A 121 9.55 -0.46 -9.75
C PHE A 121 8.73 0.82 -9.97
N LEU A 122 8.98 1.55 -11.05
CA LEU A 122 8.31 2.82 -11.37
C LEU A 122 6.89 2.62 -11.93
N PHE A 123 6.67 1.70 -12.86
CA PHE A 123 5.37 1.42 -13.48
C PHE A 123 4.36 0.87 -12.47
N ASN A 124 4.82 0.04 -11.53
CA ASN A 124 3.98 -0.45 -10.46
C ASN A 124 3.70 0.64 -9.39
N ALA A 125 4.58 1.64 -9.30
CA ALA A 125 4.33 2.84 -8.53
C ALA A 125 3.38 3.82 -9.28
N THR A 126 3.42 3.84 -10.61
CA THR A 126 2.50 4.60 -11.47
C THR A 126 1.32 3.77 -11.98
N LEU A 127 0.45 3.31 -11.07
CA LEU A 127 -0.83 2.70 -11.44
C LEU A 127 -1.66 3.71 -12.26
N HIS A 128 -1.88 3.43 -13.55
CA HIS A 128 -2.68 4.24 -14.50
C HIS A 128 -2.16 5.67 -14.75
N GLY A 129 -0.84 5.86 -14.81
CA GLY A 129 -0.25 7.18 -15.15
C GLY A 129 -0.41 8.24 -14.06
N LYS A 130 -0.84 7.82 -12.86
CA LYS A 130 -0.82 8.63 -11.65
C LYS A 130 0.49 8.39 -10.93
N THR A 131 1.12 9.45 -10.44
CA THR A 131 2.33 9.28 -9.63
C THR A 131 1.99 8.54 -8.33
N PRO A 132 2.99 7.91 -7.69
CA PRO A 132 2.81 7.29 -6.37
C PRO A 132 2.27 8.30 -5.34
N GLU A 133 2.66 9.57 -5.48
CA GLU A 133 2.16 10.71 -4.70
C GLU A 133 0.67 10.95 -4.95
N ASP A 134 0.22 10.91 -6.21
CA ASP A 134 -1.21 11.03 -6.56
C ASP A 134 -2.04 9.85 -6.02
N LEU A 135 -1.47 8.65 -5.99
CA LEU A 135 -2.13 7.46 -5.47
C LEU A 135 -2.24 7.52 -3.95
N SER A 136 -1.15 7.87 -3.27
CA SER A 136 -1.12 8.11 -1.81
C SER A 136 -2.14 9.19 -1.43
N ASN A 137 -2.07 10.35 -2.08
CA ASN A 137 -3.01 11.46 -1.85
C ASN A 137 -4.45 11.04 -2.14
N GLY A 138 -4.70 10.24 -3.18
CA GLY A 138 -6.03 9.72 -3.51
C GLY A 138 -6.59 8.78 -2.44
N VAL A 139 -5.77 7.87 -1.91
CA VAL A 139 -6.17 6.94 -0.84
C VAL A 139 -6.43 7.70 0.45
N TRP A 140 -5.55 8.63 0.83
CA TRP A 140 -5.73 9.46 2.03
C TRP A 140 -6.94 10.38 1.92
N THR A 141 -7.10 11.08 0.79
CA THR A 141 -8.28 11.92 0.55
C THR A 141 -9.55 11.09 0.55
N GLY A 142 -9.54 9.90 -0.08
CA GLY A 142 -10.65 8.96 -0.03
C GLY A 142 -11.00 8.52 1.39
N GLY A 143 -9.99 8.22 2.21
CA GLY A 143 -10.13 7.90 3.62
C GLY A 143 -10.72 9.05 4.45
N ILE A 144 -10.21 10.27 4.27
CA ILE A 144 -10.68 11.47 4.98
C ILE A 144 -12.11 11.83 4.55
N VAL A 145 -12.41 11.77 3.25
CA VAL A 145 -13.76 12.04 2.72
C VAL A 145 -14.75 10.98 3.22
N SER A 146 -14.35 9.70 3.23
CA SER A 146 -15.12 8.61 3.82
C SER A 146 -15.44 8.86 5.30
N LEU A 147 -14.42 9.20 6.10
CA LEU A 147 -14.57 9.52 7.52
C LEU A 147 -15.44 10.77 7.75
N SER A 148 -15.29 11.80 6.90
CA SER A 148 -16.05 13.04 6.99
C SER A 148 -17.52 12.84 6.63
N LEU A 149 -17.81 12.07 5.57
CA LEU A 149 -19.16 11.64 5.22
C LEU A 149 -19.79 10.82 6.35
N TYR A 150 -19.01 9.95 6.97
CA TYR A 150 -19.43 9.14 8.11
C TYR A 150 -19.80 10.01 9.33
N LEU A 151 -18.94 10.96 9.72
CA LEU A 151 -19.21 11.88 10.83
C LEU A 151 -20.38 12.84 10.55
N GLY A 152 -20.49 13.32 9.31
CA GLY A 152 -21.62 14.15 8.87
C GLY A 152 -22.95 13.39 8.95
N PHE A 153 -22.96 12.12 8.56
CA PHE A 153 -24.14 11.27 8.68
C PHE A 153 -24.50 11.00 10.15
N PHE A 154 -23.52 10.76 11.02
CA PHE A 154 -23.73 10.61 12.45
C PHE A 154 -24.42 11.85 13.05
N ALA A 155 -23.94 13.04 12.67
CA ALA A 155 -24.54 14.30 13.10
C ALA A 155 -26.00 14.44 12.60
N LEU A 156 -26.29 14.06 11.35
CA LEU A 156 -27.65 14.06 10.80
C LEU A 156 -28.59 13.07 11.51
N VAL A 157 -28.13 11.86 11.81
CA VAL A 157 -28.92 10.87 12.59
C VAL A 157 -29.16 11.38 14.00
N ALA A 158 -28.16 11.96 14.66
CA ALA A 158 -28.31 12.54 15.99
C ALA A 158 -29.30 13.73 16.02
N LEU A 159 -29.33 14.55 14.96
CA LEU A 159 -30.26 15.68 14.84
C LEU A 159 -31.70 15.22 14.55
N THR A 160 -31.88 14.20 13.72
CA THR A 160 -33.21 13.67 13.37
C THR A 160 -33.87 12.88 14.51
N LEU A 161 -33.08 12.28 15.42
CA LEU A 161 -33.58 11.68 16.65
C LEU A 161 -34.25 12.70 17.60
N LYS A 162 -33.99 14.00 17.42
CA LYS A 162 -34.51 15.06 18.30
C LYS A 162 -35.89 15.59 17.91
N ALA A 163 -36.41 15.24 16.72
CA ALA A 163 -37.64 15.85 16.19
C ALA A 163 -38.64 14.84 15.60
N ALA A 164 -39.73 14.63 16.35
CA ALA A 164 -41.07 14.24 15.90
C ALA A 164 -41.38 12.76 15.54
N ARG A 165 -42.64 12.43 15.83
CA ARG A 165 -43.33 11.13 15.93
C ARG A 165 -43.41 10.27 14.65
N CYS A 166 -42.64 10.57 13.60
CA CYS A 166 -42.64 9.80 12.35
C CYS A 166 -41.38 8.93 12.25
N CYS A 167 -41.21 7.97 13.17
CA CYS A 167 -40.05 7.08 13.19
C CYS A 167 -39.94 6.20 11.93
N ALA A 168 -41.04 5.74 11.34
CA ALA A 168 -41.00 4.66 10.33
C ALA A 168 -40.42 5.06 8.95
N VAL A 169 -40.69 6.28 8.46
CA VAL A 169 -40.23 6.72 7.13
C VAL A 169 -38.77 7.14 7.17
N THR A 170 -38.36 7.86 8.21
CA THR A 170 -36.96 8.24 8.45
C THR A 170 -36.08 7.01 8.67
N PHE A 171 -36.62 5.95 9.28
CA PHE A 171 -35.91 4.67 9.44
C PHE A 171 -35.60 4.00 8.11
N LYS A 172 -36.53 3.98 7.14
CA LYS A 172 -36.28 3.34 5.82
C LYS A 172 -35.16 4.01 5.05
N VAL A 173 -35.15 5.35 4.98
CA VAL A 173 -34.11 6.10 4.26
C VAL A 173 -32.77 6.02 5.01
N CYS A 174 -32.77 6.14 6.34
CA CYS A 174 -31.56 5.98 7.13
C CYS A 174 -30.99 4.56 7.01
N TYR A 175 -31.82 3.52 6.97
CA TYR A 175 -31.36 2.13 6.92
C TYR A 175 -30.67 1.79 5.60
N VAL A 176 -31.21 2.24 4.45
CA VAL A 176 -30.56 2.03 3.14
C VAL A 176 -29.19 2.73 3.08
N VAL A 177 -29.11 3.97 3.57
CA VAL A 177 -27.85 4.72 3.61
C VAL A 177 -26.86 4.09 4.59
N LEU A 178 -27.32 3.65 5.77
CA LEU A 178 -26.48 2.94 6.76
C LEU A 178 -25.92 1.63 6.22
N ILE A 179 -26.71 0.84 5.50
CA ILE A 179 -26.22 -0.37 4.83
C ILE A 179 -25.15 -0.02 3.81
N LEU A 180 -25.35 1.03 3.01
CA LEU A 180 -24.39 1.44 1.99
C LEU A 180 -23.07 1.91 2.63
N VAL A 181 -23.14 2.70 3.70
CA VAL A 181 -21.96 3.13 4.47
C VAL A 181 -21.27 1.94 5.15
N ALA A 182 -22.01 0.99 5.70
CA ALA A 182 -21.46 -0.22 6.29
C ALA A 182 -20.75 -1.09 5.25
N LEU A 183 -21.32 -1.27 4.05
CA LEU A 183 -20.68 -1.98 2.95
C LEU A 183 -19.39 -1.29 2.49
N LEU A 184 -19.40 0.03 2.31
CA LEU A 184 -18.19 0.79 1.98
C LEU A 184 -17.11 0.62 3.03
N THR A 185 -17.48 0.76 4.32
CA THR A 185 -16.54 0.58 5.44
C THR A 185 -15.97 -0.83 5.45
N PHE A 186 -16.79 -1.85 5.17
CA PHE A 186 -16.35 -3.24 5.08
C PHE A 186 -15.37 -3.46 3.91
N VAL A 187 -15.64 -2.87 2.74
CA VAL A 187 -14.73 -2.95 1.58
C VAL A 187 -13.39 -2.27 1.89
N PHE A 188 -13.41 -1.06 2.49
CA PHE A 188 -12.18 -0.38 2.90
C PHE A 188 -11.41 -1.16 3.96
N ALA A 189 -12.10 -1.66 5.00
CA ALA A 189 -11.47 -2.48 6.02
C ALA A 189 -10.86 -3.76 5.43
N GLY A 190 -11.55 -4.41 4.50
CA GLY A 190 -11.03 -5.57 3.76
C GLY A 190 -9.78 -5.24 2.94
N MET A 191 -9.78 -4.12 2.22
CA MET A 191 -8.60 -3.66 1.47
C MET A 191 -7.42 -3.35 2.39
N PHE A 192 -7.62 -2.61 3.48
CA PHE A 192 -6.55 -2.34 4.44
C PHE A 192 -6.04 -3.61 5.12
N THR A 193 -6.93 -4.56 5.42
CA THR A 193 -6.53 -5.87 5.97
C THR A 193 -5.67 -6.64 4.97
N ALA A 194 -6.06 -6.67 3.69
CA ALA A 194 -5.26 -7.30 2.64
C ALA A 194 -3.87 -6.65 2.52
N VAL A 195 -3.80 -5.31 2.53
CA VAL A 195 -2.53 -4.56 2.52
C VAL A 195 -1.69 -4.86 3.76
N THR A 196 -2.28 -4.98 4.96
CA THR A 196 -1.51 -5.35 6.16
C THR A 196 -0.95 -6.77 6.09
N ILE A 197 -1.70 -7.72 5.50
CA ILE A 197 -1.22 -9.10 5.36
C ILE A 197 -0.03 -9.14 4.40
N VAL A 198 -0.18 -8.54 3.20
CA VAL A 198 0.91 -8.47 2.22
C VAL A 198 2.11 -7.69 2.77
N GLY A 199 1.85 -6.58 3.46
CA GLY A 199 2.89 -5.80 4.14
C GLY A 199 3.62 -6.60 5.21
N SER A 200 2.91 -7.42 5.99
CA SER A 200 3.51 -8.28 7.00
C SER A 200 4.40 -9.37 6.40
N ASP A 201 4.00 -9.96 5.27
CA ASP A 201 4.81 -10.94 4.55
C ASP A 201 6.10 -10.31 4.00
N ILE A 202 6.02 -9.07 3.50
CA ILE A 202 7.21 -8.30 3.10
C ILE A 202 8.10 -8.04 4.30
N CYS A 203 7.56 -7.66 5.46
CA CYS A 203 8.39 -7.34 6.63
C CYS A 203 9.02 -8.55 7.31
N VAL A 204 8.40 -9.74 7.22
CA VAL A 204 8.96 -10.98 7.78
C VAL A 204 10.01 -11.59 6.84
N ALA A 205 9.77 -11.57 5.52
CA ALA A 205 10.65 -12.20 4.54
C ALA A 205 10.75 -11.33 3.26
N PRO A 206 11.45 -10.19 3.33
CA PRO A 206 11.38 -9.16 2.30
C PRO A 206 11.95 -9.60 0.95
N SER A 207 13.04 -10.37 0.95
CA SER A 207 13.66 -10.90 -0.26
C SER A 207 12.74 -11.85 -1.03
N SER A 208 12.14 -12.84 -0.36
CA SER A 208 11.23 -13.80 -1.00
C SER A 208 9.94 -13.14 -1.50
N SER A 209 9.41 -12.18 -0.73
CA SER A 209 8.19 -11.48 -1.08
C SER A 209 8.38 -10.62 -2.34
N ILE A 210 9.48 -9.89 -2.45
CA ILE A 210 9.76 -9.05 -3.63
C ILE A 210 10.02 -9.91 -4.87
N ILE A 211 10.72 -11.04 -4.73
CA ILE A 211 10.91 -12.00 -5.83
C ILE A 211 9.57 -12.57 -6.30
N SER A 212 8.67 -12.90 -5.36
CA SER A 212 7.34 -13.41 -5.70
C SER A 212 6.50 -12.37 -6.46
N ILE A 213 6.57 -11.10 -6.07
CA ILE A 213 5.91 -9.98 -6.74
C ILE A 213 6.49 -9.78 -8.13
N ALA A 214 7.83 -9.76 -8.26
CA ALA A 214 8.50 -9.63 -9.55
C ALA A 214 8.06 -10.74 -10.52
N ASN A 215 8.02 -11.98 -10.06
CA ASN A 215 7.54 -13.12 -10.85
C ASN A 215 6.07 -12.97 -11.24
N ALA A 216 5.21 -12.50 -10.32
CA ALA A 216 3.79 -12.26 -10.60
C ALA A 216 3.57 -11.14 -11.63
N THR A 217 4.45 -10.15 -11.67
CA THR A 217 4.44 -9.05 -12.66
C THR A 217 5.04 -9.45 -14.02
N GLY A 218 5.51 -10.70 -14.18
CA GLY A 218 6.12 -11.18 -15.41
C GLY A 218 7.55 -10.66 -15.62
N ALA A 219 8.27 -10.34 -14.55
CA ALA A 219 9.67 -9.93 -14.63
C ALA A 219 10.53 -11.03 -15.29
N SER A 220 11.54 -10.62 -16.07
CA SER A 220 12.49 -11.56 -16.68
C SER A 220 13.31 -12.29 -15.61
N ALA A 221 13.83 -13.48 -15.93
CA ALA A 221 14.71 -14.23 -15.04
C ALA A 221 15.93 -13.41 -14.60
N GLN A 222 16.45 -12.56 -15.50
CA GLN A 222 17.58 -11.66 -15.26
C GLN A 222 17.21 -10.53 -14.28
N THR A 223 16.00 -9.97 -14.41
CA THR A 223 15.46 -8.98 -13.45
C THR A 223 15.35 -9.60 -12.06
N THR A 224 14.78 -10.82 -11.98
CA THR A 224 14.65 -11.54 -10.71
C THR A 224 16.01 -11.88 -10.10
N ALA A 225 16.99 -12.28 -10.90
CA ALA A 225 18.36 -12.52 -10.42
C ALA A 225 19.03 -11.24 -9.88
N THR A 226 18.83 -10.11 -10.58
CA THR A 226 19.33 -8.79 -10.15
C THR A 226 18.70 -8.35 -8.82
N LEU A 227 17.38 -8.50 -8.67
CA LEU A 227 16.67 -8.26 -7.42
C LEU A 227 17.17 -9.15 -6.29
N THR A 228 17.34 -10.44 -6.59
CA THR A 228 17.81 -11.43 -5.60
C THR A 228 19.17 -11.03 -5.07
N TYR A 229 20.10 -10.62 -5.94
CA TYR A 229 21.41 -10.13 -5.55
C TYR A 229 21.32 -8.94 -4.58
N TYR A 230 20.62 -7.88 -4.96
CA TYR A 230 20.51 -6.66 -4.14
C TYR A 230 19.79 -6.86 -2.81
N THR A 231 18.86 -7.81 -2.74
CA THR A 231 18.09 -8.08 -1.51
C THR A 231 18.79 -9.06 -0.55
N THR A 232 19.82 -9.78 -1.01
CA THR A 232 20.52 -10.81 -0.19
C THR A 232 21.91 -10.39 0.25
N CYS A 233 22.60 -9.54 -0.50
CA CYS A 233 23.98 -9.16 -0.18
C CYS A 233 24.16 -8.36 1.11
N GLY A 234 23.11 -7.71 1.62
CA GLY A 234 23.16 -7.03 2.91
C GLY A 234 23.39 -7.98 4.08
N ASN A 235 23.02 -9.26 3.91
CA ASN A 235 23.14 -10.28 4.95
C ASN A 235 24.42 -11.11 4.81
N ASP A 236 25.07 -11.09 3.63
CA ASP A 236 26.26 -11.90 3.39
C ASP A 236 27.18 -11.24 2.35
N ALA A 237 28.40 -10.89 2.76
CA ALA A 237 29.38 -10.26 1.88
C ALA A 237 29.92 -11.21 0.79
N THR A 238 29.56 -12.50 0.86
CA THR A 238 29.98 -13.55 -0.08
C THR A 238 28.97 -13.84 -1.17
N VAL A 239 27.86 -13.09 -1.27
CA VAL A 239 26.89 -13.28 -2.35
C VAL A 239 27.57 -13.00 -3.69
N GLN A 240 27.56 -14.02 -4.55
CA GLN A 240 28.14 -13.91 -5.89
C GLN A 240 27.34 -12.89 -6.73
N PRO A 241 28.02 -12.06 -7.55
CA PRO A 241 27.36 -11.20 -8.52
C PRO A 241 26.34 -11.97 -9.36
N MET A 242 25.13 -11.42 -9.55
CA MET A 242 24.12 -11.98 -10.43
C MET A 242 23.44 -10.91 -11.29
N GLY A 243 22.77 -11.35 -12.36
CA GLY A 243 21.98 -10.49 -13.22
C GLY A 243 22.79 -9.38 -13.89
N ALA A 244 22.24 -8.16 -13.89
CA ALA A 244 22.85 -7.00 -14.55
C ALA A 244 24.24 -6.65 -13.99
N TYR A 245 24.47 -6.84 -12.68
CA TYR A 245 25.77 -6.55 -12.06
C TYR A 245 26.84 -7.55 -12.50
N ALA A 246 26.52 -8.84 -12.57
CA ALA A 246 27.45 -9.86 -13.08
C ALA A 246 27.82 -9.62 -14.54
N GLN A 247 26.83 -9.29 -15.38
CA GLN A 247 27.06 -8.93 -16.77
C GLN A 247 27.97 -7.70 -16.87
N LEU A 248 27.74 -6.66 -16.07
CA LEU A 248 28.61 -5.48 -16.08
C LEU A 248 30.07 -5.82 -15.71
N LEU A 249 30.27 -6.71 -14.73
CA LEU A 249 31.61 -7.19 -14.37
C LEU A 249 32.27 -8.00 -15.49
N ASP A 250 31.52 -8.85 -16.19
CA ASP A 250 32.01 -9.59 -17.35
C ASP A 250 32.42 -8.63 -18.49
N GLY A 251 31.55 -7.66 -18.82
CA GLY A 251 31.87 -6.63 -19.81
C GLY A 251 33.09 -5.80 -19.42
N LYS A 252 33.28 -5.53 -18.12
CA LYS A 252 34.49 -4.87 -17.63
C LYS A 252 35.74 -5.73 -17.81
N ALA A 253 35.68 -7.02 -17.49
CA ALA A 253 36.80 -7.93 -17.69
C ALA A 253 37.22 -8.00 -19.17
N GLN A 254 36.24 -8.05 -20.09
CA GLN A 254 36.51 -8.04 -21.54
C GLN A 254 37.25 -6.75 -21.98
N VAL A 255 36.85 -5.59 -21.46
CA VAL A 255 37.52 -4.32 -21.77
C VAL A 255 38.92 -4.26 -21.16
N ASP A 256 39.08 -4.75 -19.93
CA ASP A 256 40.39 -4.80 -19.26
C ASP A 256 41.36 -5.73 -20.02
N ASP A 257 40.89 -6.88 -20.52
CA ASP A 257 41.69 -7.80 -21.35
C ASP A 257 42.06 -7.17 -22.71
N ALA A 258 41.14 -6.42 -23.33
CA ALA A 258 41.41 -5.70 -24.56
C ALA A 258 42.45 -4.57 -24.34
N ALA A 259 42.34 -3.84 -23.24
CA ALA A 259 43.30 -2.82 -22.85
C ALA A 259 44.68 -3.42 -22.54
N ALA A 260 44.73 -4.54 -21.82
CA ALA A 260 45.98 -5.26 -21.56
C ALA A 260 46.63 -5.76 -22.85
N THR A 261 45.83 -6.21 -23.82
CA THR A 261 46.30 -6.60 -25.15
C THR A 261 46.91 -5.40 -25.89
N LEU A 262 46.26 -4.24 -25.80
CA LEU A 262 46.77 -2.99 -26.37
C LEU A 262 48.12 -2.58 -25.75
N ASP A 263 48.28 -2.77 -24.44
CA ASP A 263 49.53 -2.45 -23.73
C ASP A 263 50.71 -3.35 -24.14
N THR A 264 50.46 -4.50 -24.78
CA THR A 264 51.53 -5.31 -25.37
C THR A 264 52.15 -4.68 -26.62
N PHE A 265 51.54 -3.64 -27.20
CA PHE A 265 52.11 -2.91 -28.32
C PHE A 265 53.12 -1.86 -27.81
N PRO A 266 54.35 -1.84 -28.35
CA PRO A 266 55.37 -0.91 -27.90
C PRO A 266 54.97 0.54 -28.18
N GLU A 267 55.45 1.49 -27.35
CA GLU A 267 55.26 2.94 -27.56
C GLU A 267 55.84 3.45 -28.89
N SER A 268 56.66 2.65 -29.56
CA SER A 268 57.16 2.90 -30.90
C SER A 268 56.54 1.91 -31.91
N SER A 269 55.22 1.72 -31.89
CA SER A 269 54.50 0.80 -32.80
C SER A 269 54.53 1.21 -34.29
N GLY A 270 55.44 2.10 -34.64
CA GLY A 270 55.75 2.52 -36.00
C GLY A 270 54.54 3.18 -36.65
N PRO A 271 54.05 2.66 -37.80
CA PRO A 271 52.94 3.27 -38.52
C PRO A 271 51.59 3.18 -37.77
N TYR A 272 51.48 2.35 -36.73
CA TYR A 272 50.22 2.13 -36.00
C TYR A 272 50.03 3.01 -34.76
N GLN A 273 51.02 3.86 -34.43
CA GLN A 273 51.05 4.61 -33.18
C GLN A 273 49.79 5.47 -32.96
N ALA A 274 49.29 6.13 -34.02
CA ALA A 274 48.09 6.96 -33.92
C ALA A 274 46.83 6.16 -33.50
N TYR A 275 46.71 4.90 -33.96
CA TYR A 275 45.60 4.03 -33.57
C TYR A 275 45.74 3.56 -32.12
N VAL A 276 46.96 3.21 -31.71
CA VAL A 276 47.25 2.77 -30.34
C VAL A 276 46.95 3.91 -29.35
N ASP A 277 47.39 5.13 -29.63
CA ASP A 277 47.15 6.28 -28.75
C ASP A 277 45.66 6.64 -28.66
N MET A 278 44.93 6.58 -29.79
CA MET A 278 43.49 6.79 -29.81
C MET A 278 42.74 5.70 -29.01
N LEU A 279 43.13 4.43 -29.17
CA LEU A 279 42.53 3.32 -28.41
C LEU A 279 42.84 3.39 -26.92
N ARG A 280 44.04 3.83 -26.50
CA ARG A 280 44.33 4.08 -25.09
C ARG A 280 43.41 5.14 -24.50
N GLY A 281 43.18 6.24 -25.23
CA GLY A 281 42.23 7.27 -24.83
C GLY A 281 40.79 6.73 -24.70
N ASN A 282 40.35 5.94 -25.68
CA ASN A 282 39.03 5.33 -25.68
C ASN A 282 38.87 4.32 -24.52
N PHE A 283 39.80 3.37 -24.35
CA PHE A 283 39.75 2.41 -23.25
C PHE A 283 39.89 3.07 -21.89
N SER A 284 40.69 4.12 -21.73
CA SER A 284 40.76 4.88 -20.48
C SER A 284 39.40 5.49 -20.12
N THR A 285 38.69 6.03 -21.12
CA THR A 285 37.35 6.62 -20.92
C THR A 285 36.33 5.53 -20.56
N VAL A 286 36.29 4.45 -21.35
CA VAL A 286 35.41 3.29 -21.13
C VAL A 286 35.64 2.68 -19.74
N ASN A 287 36.90 2.50 -19.32
CA ASN A 287 37.22 1.95 -18.00
C ASN A 287 36.85 2.88 -16.85
N GLY A 288 36.99 4.19 -17.04
CA GLY A 288 36.50 5.19 -16.09
C GLY A 288 34.99 5.07 -15.89
N THR A 289 34.23 5.06 -17.00
CA THR A 289 32.76 4.93 -16.96
C THR A 289 32.32 3.58 -16.36
N LEU A 290 32.91 2.46 -16.79
CA LEU A 290 32.61 1.13 -16.23
C LEU A 290 32.90 1.05 -14.73
N SER A 291 34.02 1.60 -14.27
CA SER A 291 34.36 1.59 -12.84
C SER A 291 33.38 2.43 -12.01
N GLY A 292 32.95 3.58 -12.55
CA GLY A 292 31.90 4.40 -11.94
C GLY A 292 30.55 3.68 -11.87
N LEU A 293 30.17 3.00 -12.95
CA LEU A 293 28.93 2.20 -13.02
C LEU A 293 28.97 1.04 -12.03
N VAL A 294 30.05 0.23 -12.03
CA VAL A 294 30.23 -0.90 -11.10
C VAL A 294 30.14 -0.44 -9.65
N THR A 295 30.72 0.72 -9.32
CA THR A 295 30.63 1.28 -7.97
C THR A 295 29.20 1.69 -7.63
N SER A 296 28.50 2.36 -8.55
CA SER A 296 27.16 2.90 -8.34
C SER A 296 26.09 1.81 -8.18
N ILE A 297 26.22 0.73 -8.96
CA ILE A 297 25.32 -0.44 -8.87
C ILE A 297 25.93 -1.59 -8.05
N SER A 298 26.96 -1.32 -7.26
CA SER A 298 27.47 -2.30 -6.32
C SER A 298 26.42 -2.61 -5.26
N CYS A 299 26.55 -3.76 -4.60
CA CYS A 299 25.47 -4.24 -3.77
C CYS A 299 25.18 -3.36 -2.55
N THR A 300 26.22 -2.82 -1.92
CA THR A 300 26.11 -2.01 -0.71
C THR A 300 25.25 -0.74 -0.86
N PRO A 301 25.52 0.18 -1.82
CA PRO A 301 24.70 1.38 -1.98
C PRO A 301 23.24 1.05 -2.32
N VAL A 302 23.02 0.06 -3.18
CA VAL A 302 21.68 -0.36 -3.59
C VAL A 302 20.92 -1.02 -2.44
N ASN A 303 21.58 -1.90 -1.68
CA ASN A 303 21.01 -2.54 -0.49
C ASN A 303 20.71 -1.52 0.62
N ASN A 304 21.53 -0.48 0.81
CA ASN A 304 21.24 0.55 1.81
C ASN A 304 19.91 1.27 1.52
N ILE A 305 19.70 1.69 0.27
CA ILE A 305 18.42 2.29 -0.16
C ILE A 305 17.26 1.32 0.07
N TYR A 306 17.49 0.04 -0.23
CA TYR A 306 16.52 -1.02 0.00
C TYR A 306 16.18 -1.24 1.49
N GLN A 307 17.17 -1.23 2.37
CA GLN A 307 16.97 -1.34 3.81
C GLN A 307 16.23 -0.13 4.37
N ASP A 308 16.57 1.09 3.93
CA ASP A 308 15.87 2.31 4.32
C ASP A 308 14.39 2.26 3.91
N LEU A 309 14.11 1.75 2.71
CA LEU A 309 12.76 1.50 2.23
C LEU A 309 12.02 0.49 3.12
N LEU A 310 12.66 -0.64 3.47
CA LEU A 310 12.06 -1.64 4.35
C LEU A 310 11.78 -1.07 5.75
N VAL A 311 12.71 -0.30 6.32
CA VAL A 311 12.51 0.32 7.63
C VAL A 311 11.33 1.29 7.59
N ALA A 312 11.22 2.12 6.56
CA ALA A 312 10.10 3.04 6.39
C ALA A 312 8.76 2.29 6.23
N LEU A 313 8.71 1.26 5.39
CA LEU A 313 7.52 0.42 5.16
C LEU A 313 7.11 -0.36 6.42
N CYS A 314 8.06 -1.01 7.08
CA CYS A 314 7.78 -1.94 8.17
C CYS A 314 7.61 -1.25 9.51
N SER A 315 8.45 -0.26 9.84
CA SER A 315 8.32 0.46 11.10
C SER A 315 7.22 1.52 11.03
N GLY A 316 7.05 2.17 9.88
CA GLY A 316 6.09 3.27 9.72
C GLY A 316 4.77 2.83 9.13
N GLY A 317 4.83 2.11 8.00
CA GLY A 317 3.65 1.65 7.28
C GLY A 317 2.76 0.72 8.10
N ILE A 318 3.34 -0.24 8.84
CA ILE A 318 2.55 -1.13 9.72
C ILE A 318 1.86 -0.34 10.82
N ASN A 319 2.56 0.59 11.47
CA ASN A 319 1.95 1.40 12.53
C ASN A 319 0.80 2.27 12.00
N ALA A 320 1.01 2.94 10.88
CA ALA A 320 -0.04 3.73 10.23
C ALA A 320 -1.25 2.85 9.87
N THR A 321 -1.03 1.70 9.24
CA THR A 321 -2.12 0.82 8.81
C THR A 321 -2.86 0.19 9.99
N LEU A 322 -2.15 -0.19 11.06
CA LEU A 322 -2.76 -0.66 12.30
C LEU A 322 -3.63 0.40 12.95
N THR A 323 -3.19 1.68 12.98
CA THR A 323 -4.02 2.76 13.55
C THR A 323 -5.29 3.00 12.73
N VAL A 324 -5.20 2.99 11.41
CA VAL A 324 -6.37 3.12 10.51
C VAL A 324 -7.32 1.93 10.67
N MET A 325 -6.78 0.71 10.74
CA MET A 325 -7.58 -0.50 10.96
C MET A 325 -8.27 -0.46 12.33
N ALA A 326 -7.57 -0.08 13.39
CA ALA A 326 -8.14 0.05 14.73
C ALA A 326 -9.26 1.09 14.78
N LEU A 327 -9.08 2.25 14.14
CA LEU A 327 -10.10 3.30 14.02
C LEU A 327 -11.31 2.82 13.20
N ALA A 328 -11.09 2.09 12.11
CA ALA A 328 -12.16 1.52 11.30
C ALA A 328 -12.97 0.46 12.06
N ILE A 329 -12.31 -0.39 12.84
CA ILE A 329 -12.99 -1.38 13.70
C ILE A 329 -13.79 -0.66 14.80
N ALA A 330 -13.18 0.32 15.48
CA ALA A 330 -13.87 1.09 16.52
C ALA A 330 -15.11 1.81 15.97
N ALA A 331 -14.99 2.46 14.81
CA ALA A 331 -16.13 3.09 14.13
C ALA A 331 -17.22 2.05 13.79
N SER A 332 -16.84 0.89 13.26
CA SER A 332 -17.78 -0.19 12.91
C SER A 332 -18.55 -0.70 14.13
N ILE A 333 -17.88 -0.86 15.27
CA ILE A 333 -18.52 -1.26 16.54
C ILE A 333 -19.52 -0.20 17.00
N ILE A 334 -19.15 1.09 16.93
CA ILE A 334 -20.05 2.20 17.30
C ILE A 334 -21.31 2.21 16.41
N VAL A 335 -21.18 2.01 15.09
CA VAL A 335 -22.35 1.88 14.20
C VAL A 335 -23.27 0.76 14.65
N PHE A 336 -22.69 -0.41 14.93
CA PHE A 336 -23.47 -1.58 15.31
C PHE A 336 -24.30 -1.33 16.57
N PHE A 337 -23.69 -0.71 17.60
CA PHE A 337 -24.41 -0.33 18.81
C PHE A 337 -25.52 0.70 18.55
N LEU A 338 -25.29 1.67 17.67
CA LEU A 338 -26.31 2.66 17.32
C LEU A 338 -27.47 2.08 16.53
N LEU A 339 -27.20 1.16 15.61
CA LEU A 339 -28.23 0.44 14.87
C LEU A 339 -29.12 -0.38 15.80
N ILE A 340 -28.52 -1.12 16.74
CA ILE A 340 -29.27 -1.90 17.73
C ILE A 340 -30.07 -0.97 18.64
N SER A 341 -29.47 0.14 19.08
CA SER A 341 -30.15 1.10 19.97
C SER A 341 -31.33 1.74 19.26
N ALA A 342 -31.15 2.21 18.02
CA ALA A 342 -32.21 2.78 17.20
C ALA A 342 -33.33 1.75 16.94
N ALA A 343 -32.98 0.50 16.61
CA ALA A 343 -33.95 -0.57 16.43
C ALA A 343 -34.75 -0.84 17.72
N ARG A 344 -34.09 -0.88 18.88
CA ARG A 344 -34.76 -1.05 20.19
C ARG A 344 -35.69 0.12 20.51
N LEU A 345 -35.26 1.37 20.30
CA LEU A 345 -36.13 2.53 20.53
C LEU A 345 -37.36 2.51 19.61
N CYS A 346 -37.20 2.08 18.35
CA CYS A 346 -38.33 1.95 17.43
C CYS A 346 -39.27 0.79 17.78
N CYS A 347 -38.74 -0.37 18.17
CA CYS A 347 -39.56 -1.52 18.60
C CYS A 347 -40.25 -1.30 19.96
N ALA A 348 -39.69 -0.46 20.83
CA ALA A 348 -40.25 -0.15 22.13
C ALA A 348 -41.30 0.98 22.11
N HIS A 349 -41.59 1.60 20.96
CA HIS A 349 -42.57 2.68 20.89
C HIS A 349 -43.99 2.12 21.04
N PRO A 350 -44.72 2.43 22.13
CA PRO A 350 -46.08 1.95 22.36
C PRO A 350 -47.04 2.81 21.53
N GLY A 351 -47.08 2.56 20.21
CA GLY A 351 -47.90 3.33 19.26
C GLY A 351 -48.96 2.51 18.52
N ASP A 352 -48.74 1.20 18.34
CA ASP A 352 -49.68 0.31 17.64
C ASP A 352 -50.51 -0.52 18.63
N LEU A 353 -51.10 0.13 19.64
CA LEU A 353 -52.40 -0.35 20.08
C LEU A 353 -53.41 0.22 19.08
N PRO A 354 -54.12 -0.61 18.30
CA PRO A 354 -55.11 -0.11 17.35
C PRO A 354 -56.04 0.82 18.12
N MET A 355 -56.17 2.06 17.65
CA MET A 355 -57.20 2.97 18.15
C MET A 355 -58.52 2.19 18.08
N ARG A 356 -58.98 1.76 19.25
CA ARG A 356 -60.31 1.22 19.45
C ARG A 356 -61.24 2.28 18.87
N PRO A 357 -62.11 1.94 17.89
CA PRO A 357 -62.93 2.96 17.24
C PRO A 357 -63.70 3.72 18.31
N ALA A 358 -63.67 5.04 18.19
CA ALA A 358 -64.49 5.92 18.99
C ALA A 358 -65.95 5.60 18.69
N ASP A 359 -66.55 4.72 19.52
CA ASP A 359 -68.00 4.63 19.65
C ASP A 359 -68.47 5.97 20.25
N LEU A 360 -68.77 6.88 19.32
CA LEU A 360 -69.48 8.11 19.58
C LEU A 360 -70.96 7.79 19.77
N ARG A 361 -71.42 8.06 21.00
CA ARG A 361 -72.79 8.46 21.37
C ARG A 361 -73.90 7.41 21.23
N ALA A 362 -74.07 6.63 22.30
CA ALA A 362 -75.40 6.42 22.87
C ALA A 362 -75.60 7.43 24.00
N GLU A 363 -76.44 8.41 23.70
CA GLU A 363 -77.04 9.38 24.60
C GLU A 363 -77.55 8.70 25.88
N THR A 364 -76.94 8.98 27.03
CA THR A 364 -77.56 8.70 28.34
C THR A 364 -77.96 10.01 28.97
N VAL A 365 -79.26 10.25 28.80
CA VAL A 365 -80.13 11.22 29.42
C VAL A 365 -79.76 11.48 30.88
N TYR A 366 -79.57 12.77 31.17
CA TYR A 366 -79.61 13.36 32.51
C TYR A 366 -80.95 13.02 33.19
N MET A 367 -80.93 12.36 34.34
CA MET A 367 -82.01 12.48 35.33
C MET A 367 -81.44 12.96 36.66
N PRO A 368 -82.03 14.00 37.27
CA PRO A 368 -81.51 14.60 38.49
C PRO A 368 -81.91 13.82 39.74
N PHE A 369 -81.10 14.03 40.77
CA PHE A 369 -81.26 13.63 42.16
C PHE A 369 -82.71 13.73 42.69
N GLY A 370 -83.16 12.63 43.32
CA GLY A 370 -84.35 12.58 44.18
C GLY A 370 -84.06 11.69 45.39
N THR A 371 -84.23 12.26 46.56
CA THR A 371 -83.87 11.77 47.90
C THR A 371 -84.66 10.54 48.37
N THR A 372 -84.00 9.70 49.20
CA THR A 372 -84.51 8.68 50.15
C THR A 372 -85.82 9.08 50.89
N PRO A 373 -86.63 8.17 51.50
CA PRO A 373 -86.19 6.99 52.28
C PRO A 373 -87.13 5.74 52.35
N VAL A 374 -86.68 4.75 53.13
CA VAL A 374 -87.43 3.83 54.03
C VAL A 374 -87.31 2.31 53.75
N ALA A 375 -86.57 1.68 54.69
CA ALA A 375 -86.75 0.41 55.41
C ALA A 375 -87.35 -0.84 54.75
N GLY A 376 -86.56 -1.93 54.86
CA GLY A 376 -86.99 -3.17 55.52
C GLY A 376 -87.43 -4.32 54.62
N ALA A 377 -86.52 -5.25 54.33
CA ALA A 377 -86.85 -6.69 54.24
C ALA A 377 -85.57 -7.54 54.19
N THR A 378 -85.63 -8.63 54.95
CA THR A 378 -84.62 -9.64 55.26
C THR A 378 -84.46 -10.73 54.20
N ALA A 379 -83.20 -11.04 53.83
CA ALA A 379 -82.61 -12.35 53.43
C ALA A 379 -83.23 -13.15 52.25
N PRO A 380 -82.59 -14.24 51.71
CA PRO A 380 -81.23 -14.78 51.93
C PRO A 380 -80.40 -15.05 50.65
N LEU A 381 -79.13 -15.42 50.88
CA LEU A 381 -78.17 -16.02 49.95
C LEU A 381 -78.70 -17.28 49.24
N VAL A 382 -78.43 -17.39 47.92
CA VAL A 382 -78.50 -18.65 47.17
C VAL A 382 -77.26 -18.77 46.26
N HIS A 383 -76.53 -19.86 46.46
CA HIS A 383 -75.50 -20.42 45.58
C HIS A 383 -76.10 -20.97 44.28
N GLY A 384 -75.32 -20.90 43.19
CA GLY A 384 -75.54 -21.69 41.97
C GLY A 384 -75.04 -20.93 40.75
N ALA A 385 -73.90 -21.28 40.18
CA ALA A 385 -73.66 -22.43 39.30
C ALA A 385 -73.35 -21.88 37.90
N ALA A 386 -72.12 -22.09 37.46
CA ALA A 386 -71.64 -21.75 36.13
C ALA A 386 -72.38 -22.58 35.07
N PRO A 387 -72.72 -22.02 33.90
CA PRO A 387 -73.03 -22.82 32.74
C PRO A 387 -71.73 -23.16 32.01
N GLN A 388 -71.43 -24.46 32.02
CA GLN A 388 -70.68 -25.12 30.96
C GLN A 388 -71.49 -25.02 29.66
N TYR A 389 -70.85 -24.57 28.57
CA TYR A 389 -71.24 -25.01 27.24
C TYR A 389 -70.01 -25.55 26.51
N ALA A 390 -70.13 -26.85 26.26
CA ALA A 390 -69.31 -27.66 25.39
C ALA A 390 -69.40 -27.18 23.94
N ALA A 391 -68.37 -27.49 23.13
CA ALA A 391 -68.42 -28.60 22.18
C ALA A 391 -67.40 -28.38 21.04
N THR A 392 -66.47 -29.34 20.91
CA THR A 392 -66.02 -30.05 19.68
C THR A 392 -65.79 -29.28 18.36
N ALA A 393 -64.85 -29.62 17.48
CA ALA A 393 -63.82 -30.64 17.37
C ALA A 393 -62.96 -30.27 16.14
N GLY A 394 -61.71 -30.72 16.08
CA GLY A 394 -60.85 -30.53 14.90
C GLY A 394 -59.42 -31.02 15.14
N HIS A 395 -59.23 -32.32 15.00
CA HIS A 395 -58.02 -33.11 15.22
C HIS A 395 -57.13 -33.15 13.93
N PRO A 396 -56.02 -33.92 13.85
CA PRO A 396 -54.65 -33.61 14.29
C PRO A 396 -53.61 -33.68 13.14
N GLY A 397 -52.34 -33.34 13.41
CA GLY A 397 -51.27 -33.47 12.41
C GLY A 397 -49.84 -33.39 12.95
N ALA A 398 -49.42 -34.45 13.64
CA ALA A 398 -48.08 -35.03 13.73
C ALA A 398 -46.82 -34.16 13.96
N TYR A 399 -46.24 -34.35 15.16
CA TYR A 399 -44.81 -34.30 15.43
C TYR A 399 -44.04 -35.41 14.70
N ALA A 400 -42.82 -35.13 14.27
CA ALA A 400 -41.69 -36.05 14.42
C ALA A 400 -40.36 -35.26 14.54
N PRO A 401 -39.50 -35.57 15.53
CA PRO A 401 -38.16 -35.01 15.67
C PRO A 401 -37.06 -35.92 15.11
N GLN A 402 -35.92 -35.30 14.82
CA GLN A 402 -34.54 -35.80 14.86
C GLN A 402 -34.15 -37.12 14.15
N LYS A 403 -33.23 -36.97 13.19
CA LYS A 403 -31.89 -37.56 13.28
C LYS A 403 -30.85 -36.49 12.96
#